data_AF-A0A920TJ30-F1
#
_entry.id   AF-A0A920TJ30-F1
#
_cell.length_a   1.000
_cell.length_b   1.000
_cell.length_c   1.000
_cell.angle_alpha   90.00
_cell.angle_beta   90.00
_cell.angle_gamma   90.00
#
_symmetry.space_group_name_H-M   'P 1'
#
loop_
_entity.id
_entity.type
_entity.pdbx_description
1 polymer ?
#
loop_
_entity_poly.entity_id
_entity_poly.type
_entity_poly.pdbx_seq_one_letter_code
_entity_poly.pdbx_strand_id
1 'polypeptide(L)'
;MPARNTIFLSYALALAEVERAFNIFIGVNALDYSGYPDCRPEYIEGFQTMGRLATKSGKEEKEQLQIHTPLIKMKKSEIIQTGIVLDVDYSITHSCYDPISKGQPCGRCDACQLRLKGFMEARMVDPLNYPEIQQ
;
A
#
# COMPACT_ATOMS: atom_id res chain seq x y z
N MET A 1 3.23 -13.62 -6.49
CA MET A 1 3.99 -12.81 -7.47
C MET A 1 5.34 -12.42 -6.87
N PRO A 2 6.48 -12.94 -7.33
CA PRO A 2 7.78 -12.61 -6.77
C PRO A 2 8.24 -11.20 -7.16
N ALA A 3 8.75 -10.43 -6.19
CA ALA A 3 9.54 -9.19 -6.38
C ALA A 3 8.92 -8.08 -7.26
N ARG A 4 7.59 -8.01 -7.37
CA ARG A 4 6.92 -6.99 -8.19
C ARG A 4 7.18 -5.56 -7.68
N ASN A 5 7.36 -5.38 -6.36
CA ASN A 5 7.60 -4.06 -5.81
C ASN A 5 8.97 -3.53 -6.24
N THR A 6 9.93 -4.39 -6.60
CA THR A 6 11.21 -3.95 -7.18
C THR A 6 10.99 -3.24 -8.51
N ILE A 7 10.12 -3.79 -9.36
CA ILE A 7 9.77 -3.19 -10.64
C ILE A 7 9.07 -1.84 -10.39
N PHE A 8 8.06 -1.82 -9.53
CA PHE A 8 7.32 -0.58 -9.22
C PHE A 8 8.21 0.50 -8.63
N LEU A 9 9.07 0.17 -7.67
CA LEU A 9 10.01 1.11 -7.08
C LEU A 9 11.06 1.57 -8.09
N SER A 10 11.52 0.74 -9.03
CA SER A 10 12.43 1.18 -10.08
C SER A 10 11.80 2.20 -11.03
N TYR A 11 10.53 2.02 -11.39
CA TYR A 11 9.79 3.00 -12.19
C TYR A 11 9.56 4.29 -11.40
N ALA A 12 9.13 4.18 -10.14
CA ALA A 12 8.92 5.33 -9.28
C ALA A 12 10.23 6.13 -9.08
N LEU A 13 11.36 5.45 -8.91
CA LEU A 13 12.68 6.07 -8.78
C LEU A 13 13.08 6.86 -10.04
N ALA A 14 12.94 6.24 -11.23
CA ALA A 14 13.27 6.90 -12.48
C ALA A 14 12.39 8.14 -12.72
N LEU A 15 11.09 8.04 -12.45
CA LEU A 15 10.18 9.18 -12.54
C LEU A 15 10.53 10.26 -11.52
N ALA A 16 10.81 9.88 -10.27
CA ALA A 16 11.16 10.80 -9.20
C ALA A 16 12.43 11.60 -9.51
N GLU A 17 13.43 11.00 -10.16
CA GLU A 17 14.63 11.70 -10.60
C GLU A 17 14.32 12.76 -11.68
N VAL A 18 13.50 12.43 -12.67
CA VAL A 18 13.09 13.37 -13.73
C VAL A 18 12.29 14.53 -13.15
N GLU A 19 11.36 14.24 -12.24
CA GLU A 19 10.47 15.22 -11.61
C GLU A 19 11.12 15.98 -10.44
N ARG A 20 12.36 15.64 -10.06
CA ARG A 20 13.05 16.18 -8.87
C ARG A 20 12.22 15.98 -7.59
N ALA A 21 11.61 14.81 -7.46
CA ALA A 21 10.92 14.38 -6.25
C ALA A 21 11.84 13.49 -5.41
N PHE A 22 12.00 13.80 -4.13
CA PHE A 22 12.90 13.03 -3.23
C PHE A 22 12.16 12.15 -2.24
N ASN A 23 10.83 12.19 -2.25
CA ASN A 23 9.99 11.43 -1.35
C ASN A 23 9.09 10.52 -2.17
N ILE A 24 9.34 9.22 -2.09
CA ILE A 24 8.49 8.19 -2.70
C ILE A 24 7.66 7.56 -1.59
N PHE A 25 6.34 7.61 -1.71
CA PHE A 25 5.43 6.95 -0.77
C PHE A 25 4.92 5.64 -1.37
N ILE A 26 5.00 4.55 -0.61
CA ILE A 26 4.44 3.27 -1.01
C ILE A 26 3.67 2.62 0.15
N GLY A 27 2.43 2.21 -0.13
CA GLY A 27 1.51 1.61 0.84
C GLY A 27 1.75 0.14 1.13
N VAL A 28 3.02 -0.33 1.15
CA VAL A 28 3.32 -1.72 1.54
C VAL A 28 2.97 -1.95 3.01
N ASN A 29 2.53 -3.17 3.31
CA ASN A 29 2.20 -3.61 4.65
C ASN A 29 2.91 -4.95 4.92
N ALA A 30 3.67 -5.05 6.00
CA ALA A 30 4.44 -6.25 6.33
C ALA A 30 3.64 -7.29 7.14
N LEU A 31 2.43 -6.94 7.62
CA LEU A 31 1.61 -7.77 8.49
C LEU A 31 0.54 -8.57 7.72
N ASP A 32 0.03 -8.05 6.60
CA ASP A 32 -1.24 -8.51 6.00
C ASP A 32 -1.16 -9.80 5.17
N TYR A 33 0.00 -10.29 4.76
CA TYR A 33 0.17 -11.64 4.19
C TYR A 33 1.66 -11.96 4.09
N SER A 34 2.09 -12.98 4.83
CA SER A 34 3.46 -13.19 5.32
C SER A 34 4.53 -13.64 4.30
N GLY A 35 4.22 -13.66 3.01
CA GLY A 35 5.06 -14.34 2.01
C GLY A 35 6.00 -13.46 1.17
N TYR A 36 5.80 -12.15 1.13
CA TYR A 36 6.46 -11.27 0.15
C TYR A 36 7.69 -10.56 0.74
N PRO A 37 8.93 -10.96 0.36
CA PRO A 37 10.13 -10.33 0.89
C PRO A 37 10.26 -8.86 0.49
N ASP A 38 9.65 -8.46 -0.63
CA ASP A 38 9.65 -7.12 -1.21
C ASP A 38 8.67 -6.13 -0.55
N CYS A 39 8.04 -6.53 0.57
CA CYS A 39 7.23 -5.64 1.41
C CYS A 39 7.88 -5.36 2.77
N ARG A 40 9.08 -5.91 3.05
CA ARG A 40 9.70 -5.87 4.37
C ARG A 40 10.54 -4.60 4.58
N PRO A 41 10.67 -4.10 5.83
CA PRO A 41 11.49 -2.92 6.12
C PRO A 41 12.92 -3.02 5.58
N GLU A 42 13.56 -4.18 5.73
CA GLU A 42 14.95 -4.41 5.30
C GLU A 42 15.09 -4.32 3.77
N TYR A 43 14.09 -4.81 3.04
CA TYR A 43 14.06 -4.67 1.59
C TYR A 43 13.90 -3.20 1.18
N ILE A 44 13.00 -2.46 1.82
CA ILE A 44 12.76 -1.04 1.52
C ILE A 44 14.02 -0.21 1.79
N GLU A 45 14.70 -0.46 2.91
CA GLU A 45 15.97 0.19 3.25
C GLU A 45 17.08 -0.15 2.24
N GLY A 46 17.17 -1.42 1.85
CA GLY A 46 18.11 -1.87 0.81
C GLY A 46 17.84 -1.20 -0.54
N PHE A 47 16.57 -1.13 -0.97
CA PHE A 47 16.19 -0.46 -2.20
C PHE A 47 16.51 1.03 -2.14
N GLN A 48 16.20 1.71 -1.04
CA GLN A 48 16.50 3.14 -0.86
C GLN A 48 18.01 3.41 -0.99
N THR A 49 18.83 2.57 -0.33
CA THR A 49 20.29 2.68 -0.40
C THR A 49 20.78 2.52 -1.83
N MET A 50 20.30 1.49 -2.54
CA MET A 50 20.60 1.28 -3.95
C MET A 50 20.14 2.45 -4.83
N GLY A 51 18.93 2.97 -4.61
CA GLY A 51 18.36 4.06 -5.39
C GLY A 51 19.16 5.37 -5.28
N ARG A 52 19.77 5.64 -4.12
CA ARG A 52 20.70 6.76 -3.95
C ARG A 52 21.97 6.60 -4.79
N LEU A 53 22.44 5.36 -4.99
CA LEU A 53 23.59 5.09 -5.86
C LEU A 53 23.24 5.17 -7.35
N ALA A 54 21.97 4.91 -7.69
CA ALA A 54 21.49 4.83 -9.06
C ALA A 54 21.18 6.19 -9.70
N THR A 55 21.02 7.26 -8.91
CA THR A 55 20.59 8.59 -9.37
C THR A 55 21.70 9.63 -9.28
N LYS A 56 21.67 10.65 -10.14
CA LYS A 56 22.61 11.77 -10.11
C LYS A 56 22.44 12.61 -8.86
N SER A 57 21.19 12.88 -8.47
CA SER A 57 20.85 13.63 -7.25
C SER A 57 21.36 12.94 -5.98
N GLY A 58 21.26 11.61 -5.92
CA GLY A 58 21.80 10.81 -4.82
C GLY A 58 23.33 10.82 -4.76
N LYS A 59 24.02 10.71 -5.91
CA LYS A 59 25.50 10.76 -5.97
C LYS A 59 26.10 12.11 -5.60
N GLU A 60 25.42 13.20 -5.90
CA GLU A 60 25.90 14.54 -5.59
C GLU A 60 25.57 14.96 -4.14
N GLU A 61 24.94 14.09 -3.34
CA GLU A 61 24.48 14.31 -1.95
C GLU A 61 23.60 15.56 -1.74
N LYS A 62 23.12 16.17 -2.82
CA LYS A 62 22.30 17.39 -2.76
C LYS A 62 20.90 17.11 -2.23
N GLU A 63 20.35 15.94 -2.57
CA GLU A 63 18.95 15.62 -2.33
C GLU A 63 18.83 14.14 -1.94
N GLN A 64 18.36 13.88 -0.71
CA GLN A 64 18.32 12.53 -0.17
C GLN A 64 17.01 11.85 -0.52
N LEU A 65 17.02 10.95 -1.51
CA LEU A 65 15.92 10.02 -1.76
C LEU A 65 15.49 9.35 -0.45
N GLN A 66 14.20 9.47 -0.13
CA GLN A 66 13.53 8.81 0.99
C GLN A 66 12.32 8.02 0.49
N ILE A 67 12.23 6.76 0.91
CA ILE A 67 11.09 5.89 0.66
C ILE A 67 10.28 5.79 1.94
N HIS A 68 9.08 6.34 1.90
CA HIS A 68 8.14 6.39 3.01
C HIS A 68 7.16 5.22 2.92
N THR A 69 7.06 4.47 4.02
CA THR A 69 6.18 3.31 4.14
C THR A 69 5.26 3.46 5.36
N PRO A 70 4.36 4.46 5.36
CA PRO A 70 3.61 4.85 6.56
C PRO A 70 2.73 3.72 7.12
N LEU A 71 2.35 2.74 6.29
CA LEU A 71 1.46 1.65 6.65
C LEU A 71 2.20 0.36 7.02
N ILE A 72 3.54 0.31 6.94
CA ILE A 72 4.30 -0.95 6.93
C ILE A 72 4.15 -1.80 8.19
N LYS A 73 3.98 -1.13 9.34
CA LYS A 73 3.80 -1.76 10.67
C LYS A 73 2.37 -1.68 11.20
N MET A 74 1.45 -1.07 10.46
CA MET A 74 0.06 -0.90 10.90
C MET A 74 -0.73 -2.18 10.67
N LYS A 75 -1.58 -2.56 11.62
CA LYS A 75 -2.66 -3.53 11.37
C LYS A 75 -3.70 -2.91 10.44
N LYS A 76 -4.50 -3.75 9.77
CA LYS A 76 -5.56 -3.25 8.90
C LYS A 76 -6.56 -2.32 9.60
N SER A 77 -6.90 -2.62 10.85
CA SER A 77 -7.74 -1.77 11.70
C SER A 77 -7.12 -0.39 11.97
N GLU A 78 -5.81 -0.33 12.22
CA GLU A 78 -5.08 0.92 12.42
C GLU A 78 -5.01 1.74 11.11
N ILE A 79 -4.86 1.09 9.96
CA ILE A 79 -4.93 1.75 8.64
C ILE A 79 -6.32 2.37 8.44
N ILE A 80 -7.38 1.64 8.78
CA ILE A 80 -8.76 2.13 8.65
C ILE A 80 -9.03 3.32 9.57
N GLN A 81 -8.62 3.23 10.83
CA GLN A 81 -8.73 4.33 11.78
C GLN A 81 -7.95 5.57 11.31
N THR A 82 -6.73 5.37 10.82
CA THR A 82 -5.90 6.46 10.28
C THR A 82 -6.57 7.14 9.09
N GLY A 83 -7.13 6.37 8.14
CA GLY A 83 -7.83 6.96 7.01
C GLY A 83 -9.08 7.73 7.42
N ILE A 84 -9.83 7.25 8.42
CA ILE A 84 -10.98 7.99 8.96
C ILE A 84 -10.55 9.32 9.58
N VAL A 85 -9.47 9.33 10.36
CA VAL A 85 -8.91 10.57 10.94
C VAL A 85 -8.44 11.56 9.87
N LEU A 86 -8.04 11.06 8.70
CA LEU A 86 -7.62 11.84 7.54
C LEU A 86 -8.76 12.13 6.55
N ASP A 87 -10.03 11.91 6.94
CA ASP A 87 -11.22 12.13 6.12
C ASP A 87 -11.21 11.36 4.78
N VAL A 88 -10.61 10.16 4.75
CA VAL A 88 -10.65 9.28 3.58
C VAL A 88 -12.07 8.78 3.34
N ASP A 89 -12.60 9.08 2.16
CA ASP A 89 -13.85 8.48 1.69
C ASP A 89 -13.62 7.01 1.28
N TYR A 90 -13.93 6.09 2.19
CA TYR A 90 -13.80 4.66 1.92
C TYR A 90 -14.81 4.12 0.90
N SER A 91 -15.86 4.88 0.54
CA SER A 91 -16.89 4.44 -0.43
C SER A 91 -16.39 4.43 -1.87
N ILE A 92 -15.35 5.22 -2.18
CA ILE A 92 -14.72 5.29 -3.51
C ILE A 92 -13.50 4.37 -3.64
N THR A 93 -13.12 3.67 -2.57
CA THR A 93 -11.95 2.79 -2.56
C THR A 93 -12.28 1.38 -3.06
N HIS A 94 -11.29 0.71 -3.67
CA HIS A 94 -11.45 -0.65 -4.17
C HIS A 94 -10.39 -1.57 -3.56
N SER A 95 -10.81 -2.76 -3.12
CA SER A 95 -9.89 -3.79 -2.60
C SER A 95 -10.18 -5.18 -3.18
N CYS A 96 -11.38 -5.42 -3.71
CA CYS A 96 -11.81 -6.73 -4.17
C CYS A 96 -10.94 -7.24 -5.33
N TYR A 97 -10.57 -8.53 -5.30
CA TYR A 97 -9.83 -9.15 -6.40
C TYR A 97 -10.73 -9.66 -7.53
N ASP A 98 -11.97 -9.99 -7.21
CA ASP A 98 -12.95 -10.58 -8.14
C ASP A 98 -14.30 -9.85 -8.00
N PRO A 99 -14.39 -8.57 -8.40
CA PRO A 99 -15.62 -7.81 -8.24
C PRO A 99 -16.75 -8.39 -9.11
N ILE A 100 -17.97 -8.34 -8.59
CA ILE A 100 -19.16 -8.79 -9.31
C ILE A 100 -19.67 -7.69 -10.26
N SER A 101 -20.86 -7.90 -10.85
CA SER A 101 -21.49 -6.94 -11.75
C SER A 101 -21.50 -5.52 -11.17
N LYS A 102 -21.14 -4.53 -12.00
CA LYS A 102 -21.04 -3.10 -11.65
C LYS A 102 -19.89 -2.74 -10.69
N GLY A 103 -18.87 -3.60 -10.54
CA GLY A 103 -17.67 -3.30 -9.76
C GLY A 103 -17.83 -3.46 -8.25
N GLN A 104 -18.96 -4.04 -7.80
CA GLN A 104 -19.24 -4.28 -6.39
C GLN A 104 -18.30 -5.36 -5.82
N PRO A 105 -17.88 -5.25 -4.56
CA PRO A 105 -17.04 -6.26 -3.94
C PRO A 105 -17.80 -7.59 -3.80
N CYS A 106 -17.12 -8.71 -4.10
CA CYS A 106 -17.73 -10.04 -3.97
C CYS A 106 -17.89 -10.49 -2.51
N GLY A 107 -17.21 -9.86 -1.56
CA GLY A 107 -17.29 -10.25 -0.16
C GLY A 107 -16.53 -11.53 0.21
N ARG A 108 -16.27 -12.45 -0.73
CA ARG A 108 -15.65 -13.75 -0.46
C ARG A 108 -14.13 -13.84 -0.65
N CYS A 109 -13.52 -12.98 -1.48
CA CYS A 109 -12.07 -13.05 -1.73
C CYS A 109 -11.25 -12.57 -0.51
N ASP A 110 -9.99 -13.01 -0.42
CA ASP A 110 -9.10 -12.66 0.70
C ASP A 110 -9.04 -11.16 0.99
N ALA A 111 -8.96 -10.33 -0.06
CA ALA A 111 -8.93 -8.87 0.11
C ALA A 111 -10.23 -8.29 0.68
N CYS A 112 -11.39 -8.85 0.33
CA CYS A 112 -12.67 -8.45 0.93
C CYS A 112 -12.72 -8.85 2.40
N GLN A 113 -12.32 -10.09 2.71
CA GLN A 113 -12.30 -10.61 4.08
C GLN A 113 -11.35 -9.82 4.99
N LEU A 114 -10.14 -9.50 4.51
CA LEU A 114 -9.19 -8.65 5.24
C LEU A 114 -9.73 -7.25 5.48
N ARG A 115 -10.38 -6.65 4.46
CA ARG A 115 -11.00 -5.32 4.59
C ARG A 115 -12.13 -5.33 5.63
N LEU A 116 -13.09 -6.25 5.49
CA LEU A 116 -14.22 -6.39 6.42
C LEU A 116 -13.74 -6.64 7.85
N LYS A 117 -12.76 -7.53 8.03
CA LYS A 117 -12.13 -7.77 9.33
C LYS A 117 -11.49 -6.51 9.90
N GLY A 118 -10.77 -5.75 9.07
CA GLY A 118 -10.18 -4.48 9.49
C GLY A 118 -11.22 -3.47 9.98
N PHE A 119 -12.34 -3.32 9.27
CA PHE A 119 -13.43 -2.41 9.67
C PHE A 119 -14.07 -2.86 10.99
N MET A 120 -14.36 -4.16 11.10
CA MET A 120 -14.89 -4.76 12.33
C MET A 120 -13.95 -4.53 13.52
N GLU A 121 -12.65 -4.79 13.38
CA GLU A 121 -11.64 -4.57 14.43
C GLU A 121 -11.47 -3.08 14.77
N ALA A 122 -11.62 -2.21 13.78
CA ALA A 122 -11.65 -0.76 13.97
C ALA A 122 -12.95 -0.26 14.64
N ARG A 123 -13.94 -1.13 14.85
CA ARG A 123 -15.30 -0.83 15.33
C ARG A 123 -16.04 0.16 14.42
N MET A 124 -15.84 0.02 13.11
CA MET A 124 -16.44 0.85 12.08
C MET A 124 -17.21 -0.02 11.07
N VAL A 125 -18.17 0.58 10.38
CA VAL A 125 -18.91 -0.08 9.30
C VAL A 125 -18.25 0.28 7.97
N ASP A 126 -17.96 -0.72 7.16
CA ASP A 126 -17.46 -0.51 5.80
C ASP A 126 -18.59 0.11 4.94
N PRO A 127 -18.36 1.25 4.27
CA PRO A 127 -19.40 1.90 3.47
C PRO A 127 -19.74 1.17 2.16
N LEU A 128 -18.95 0.15 1.77
CA LEU A 128 -19.22 -0.60 0.55
C LEU A 128 -20.41 -1.55 0.71
N ASN A 129 -21.15 -1.76 -0.37
CA ASN A 129 -22.22 -2.75 -0.43
C ASN A 129 -21.66 -4.13 -0.82
N TYR A 130 -22.02 -5.18 -0.07
CA TYR A 130 -21.57 -6.56 -0.27
C TYR A 130 -22.74 -7.49 -0.58
N PRO A 131 -23.12 -7.66 -1.86
CA PRO A 131 -24.36 -8.36 -2.22
C PRO A 131 -24.37 -9.86 -1.88
N GLU A 132 -23.20 -10.51 -1.87
CA GLU A 132 -23.09 -11.94 -1.59
C GLU A 132 -23.01 -12.28 -0.08
N ILE A 133 -22.87 -11.29 0.80
CA ILE A 133 -22.85 -11.50 2.26
C ILE A 133 -24.26 -11.35 2.87
N GLN A 134 -25.25 -10.91 2.09
CA GLN A 134 -26.64 -10.70 2.53
C GLN A 134 -27.52 -11.97 2.48
N GLN A 135 -26.95 -13.17 2.69
CA GLN A 135 -27.72 -14.42 2.85
C GLN A 135 -27.58 -14.99 4.25
#